data_AF-A0A1B3JFH1-F1
#
_entry.id   AF-A0A1B3JFH1-F1
#
_cell.length_a   1.000
_cell.length_b   1.000
_cell.length_c   1.000
_cell.angle_alpha   90.00
_cell.angle_beta   90.00
_cell.angle_gamma   90.00
#
_symmetry.space_group_name_H-M   'P 1'
#
loop_
_entity.id
_entity.type
_entity.pdbx_description
1 polymer ?
#
loop_
_entity_poly.entity_id
_entity_poly.type
_entity_poly.pdbx_seq_one_letter_code
_entity_poly.pdbx_strand_id
1 'polypeptide(L)'
;MIWIIILGLLGIFVIATLSWYALRLLKQLKQQKQVLLQAKMVRATRLKESIEIIAKAMKSKECNHSEGVIRLTMLLMPFGKNLQPYPSMMQLYEIVRDMPTHEARKTLEKKERLRLDLKRESAEAKFEQDILEELQQLLDDVRKFGVL
;
A
#
# COMPACT_ATOMS: atom_id res chain seq x y z
N MET A 1 -64.99 -9.46 -16.36
CA MET A 1 -64.63 -9.16 -14.95
C MET A 1 -63.64 -10.17 -14.36
N ILE A 2 -63.87 -11.49 -14.44
CA ILE A 2 -62.95 -12.52 -13.91
C ILE A 2 -61.51 -12.43 -14.42
N TRP A 3 -61.31 -12.18 -15.72
CA TRP A 3 -59.97 -12.05 -16.32
C TRP A 3 -59.14 -10.91 -15.75
N ILE A 4 -59.76 -9.80 -15.39
CA ILE A 4 -59.10 -8.63 -14.79
C ILE A 4 -58.57 -9.01 -13.39
N ILE A 5 -59.35 -9.79 -12.64
CA ILE A 5 -58.96 -10.27 -11.30
C ILE A 5 -57.77 -11.23 -11.40
N ILE A 6 -57.81 -12.19 -12.34
CA ILE A 6 -56.72 -13.16 -12.55
C ILE A 6 -55.41 -12.46 -12.96
N LEU A 7 -55.47 -11.55 -13.94
CA LEU A 7 -54.29 -10.80 -14.37
C LEU A 7 -53.76 -9.88 -13.27
N GLY A 8 -54.65 -9.27 -12.48
CA GLY A 8 -54.26 -8.46 -11.32
C GLY A 8 -53.53 -9.28 -10.24
N LEU A 9 -54.04 -10.47 -9.90
CA LEU A 9 -53.39 -11.36 -8.94
C LEU A 9 -52.02 -11.85 -9.44
N LEU A 10 -51.91 -12.20 -10.72
CA LEU A 10 -50.64 -12.59 -11.33
C LEU A 10 -49.62 -11.43 -11.28
N GLY A 11 -50.06 -10.22 -11.60
CA GLY A 11 -49.22 -9.02 -11.49
C GLY A 11 -48.71 -8.79 -10.07
N ILE A 12 -49.59 -8.88 -9.07
CA ILE A 12 -49.22 -8.75 -7.65
C ILE A 12 -48.21 -9.83 -7.25
N PHE A 13 -48.41 -11.08 -7.69
CA PHE A 13 -47.50 -12.18 -7.40
C PHE A 13 -46.10 -11.95 -7.98
N VAL A 14 -46.01 -11.51 -9.24
CA VAL A 14 -44.72 -11.15 -9.88
C VAL A 14 -44.05 -9.99 -9.13
N ILE A 15 -44.80 -8.94 -8.78
CA ILE A 15 -44.23 -7.81 -8.03
C ILE A 15 -43.73 -8.25 -6.64
N ALA A 16 -44.50 -9.09 -5.94
CA ALA A 16 -44.12 -9.58 -4.61
C ALA A 16 -42.84 -10.43 -4.64
N THR A 17 -42.73 -11.36 -5.59
CA THR A 17 -41.54 -12.21 -5.76
C THR A 17 -40.29 -11.41 -6.12
N LEU A 18 -40.40 -10.47 -7.06
CA LEU A 18 -39.29 -9.57 -7.42
C LEU A 18 -38.88 -8.66 -6.26
N SER A 19 -39.85 -8.13 -5.52
CA SER A 19 -39.59 -7.29 -4.34
C SER A 19 -38.84 -8.06 -3.26
N TRP A 20 -39.25 -9.29 -2.97
CA TRP A 20 -38.55 -10.16 -2.02
C TRP A 20 -37.12 -10.47 -2.47
N TYR A 21 -36.91 -10.78 -3.75
CA TYR A 21 -35.58 -11.02 -4.30
C TYR A 21 -34.68 -9.79 -4.22
N ALA A 22 -35.20 -8.60 -4.59
CA ALA A 22 -34.48 -7.34 -4.48
C ALA A 22 -34.04 -7.04 -3.04
N LEU A 23 -34.93 -7.25 -2.05
CA LEU A 23 -34.59 -7.09 -0.64
C LEU A 23 -33.50 -8.06 -0.19
N ARG A 24 -33.54 -9.31 -0.64
CA ARG A 24 -32.48 -10.30 -0.35
C ARG A 24 -31.14 -9.86 -0.94
N LEU A 25 -31.14 -9.39 -2.19
CA LEU A 25 -29.93 -8.93 -2.87
C LEU A 25 -29.32 -7.69 -2.20
N LEU A 26 -30.16 -6.73 -1.77
CA LEU A 26 -29.70 -5.56 -1.03
C LEU A 26 -29.06 -5.93 0.32
N LYS A 27 -29.62 -6.91 1.03
CA LYS A 27 -29.02 -7.43 2.27
C LYS A 27 -27.65 -8.05 2.02
N GLN A 28 -27.53 -8.90 0.99
CA GLN A 28 -26.26 -9.52 0.61
C GLN A 28 -25.21 -8.47 0.19
N LEU A 29 -25.61 -7.49 -0.62
CA LEU A 29 -24.73 -6.40 -1.04
C LEU A 29 -24.22 -5.60 0.17
N LYS A 30 -25.08 -5.31 1.14
CA LYS A 30 -24.68 -4.61 2.37
C LYS A 30 -23.65 -5.41 3.16
N GLN A 31 -23.84 -6.72 3.32
CA GLN A 31 -22.88 -7.60 3.99
C GLN A 31 -21.54 -7.65 3.26
N GLN A 32 -21.54 -7.84 1.94
CA GLN A 32 -20.32 -7.87 1.13
C GLN A 32 -19.55 -6.53 1.22
N LYS A 33 -20.27 -5.40 1.16
CA LYS A 33 -19.66 -4.07 1.34
C LYS A 33 -19.02 -3.93 2.73
N GLN A 34 -19.66 -4.41 3.78
CA GLN A 34 -19.09 -4.37 5.14
C GLN A 34 -17.82 -5.22 5.25
N VAL A 35 -17.83 -6.45 4.74
CA VAL A 35 -16.65 -7.32 4.73
C VAL A 35 -15.50 -6.70 3.93
N LEU A 36 -15.80 -6.12 2.76
CA LEU A 36 -14.80 -5.43 1.95
C LEU A 36 -14.20 -4.22 2.67
N LEU A 37 -15.04 -3.39 3.31
CA LEU A 37 -14.58 -2.24 4.09
C LEU A 37 -13.70 -2.66 5.25
N GLN A 38 -14.09 -3.71 5.98
CA GLN A 38 -13.27 -4.26 7.07
C GLN A 38 -11.93 -4.80 6.54
N ALA A 39 -11.92 -5.55 5.44
CA ALA A 39 -10.69 -6.05 4.84
C ALA A 39 -9.77 -4.91 4.38
N LYS A 40 -10.32 -3.83 3.83
CA LYS A 40 -9.57 -2.61 3.49
C LYS A 40 -8.97 -1.92 4.71
N MET A 41 -9.74 -1.78 5.79
CA MET A 41 -9.24 -1.20 7.05
C MET A 41 -8.10 -2.04 7.64
N VAL A 42 -8.28 -3.36 7.75
CA VAL A 42 -7.24 -4.28 8.26
C VAL A 42 -5.99 -4.24 7.39
N ARG A 43 -6.15 -4.15 6.06
CA ARG A 43 -5.01 -3.99 5.15
C ARG A 43 -4.31 -2.64 5.36
N ALA A 44 -5.05 -1.56 5.50
CA ALA A 44 -4.50 -0.23 5.75
C ALA A 44 -3.69 -0.20 7.05
N THR A 45 -4.23 -0.77 8.13
CA THR A 45 -3.54 -0.87 9.42
C THR A 45 -2.23 -1.65 9.29
N ARG A 46 -2.27 -2.85 8.68
CA ARG A 46 -1.05 -3.66 8.48
C ARG A 46 0.02 -2.97 7.65
N LEU A 47 -0.37 -2.20 6.63
CA LEU A 47 0.59 -1.42 5.85
C LEU A 47 1.22 -0.30 6.68
N LYS A 48 0.44 0.42 7.49
CA LYS A 48 0.97 1.45 8.39
C LYS A 48 1.94 0.86 9.41
N GLU A 49 1.56 -0.25 10.05
CA GLU A 49 2.43 -0.99 10.98
C GLU A 49 3.73 -1.41 10.29
N SER A 50 3.66 -1.91 9.05
CA SER A 50 4.85 -2.29 8.28
C SER A 50 5.76 -1.09 7.98
N ILE A 51 5.18 0.06 7.62
CA ILE A 51 5.93 1.30 7.41
C ILE A 51 6.62 1.72 8.71
N GLU A 52 5.90 1.71 9.84
CA GLU A 52 6.45 2.08 11.14
C GLU A 52 7.60 1.16 11.56
N ILE A 53 7.45 -0.16 11.37
CA ILE A 53 8.49 -1.14 11.69
C ILE A 53 9.74 -0.86 10.87
N ILE A 54 9.60 -0.64 9.56
CA ILE A 54 10.75 -0.36 8.68
C ILE A 54 11.42 0.96 9.06
N ALA A 55 10.63 2.02 9.27
CA ALA A 55 11.17 3.31 9.67
C ALA A 55 11.93 3.24 11.00
N LYS A 56 11.41 2.49 11.99
CA LYS A 56 12.11 2.24 13.26
C LYS A 56 13.37 1.40 13.06
N ALA A 57 13.33 0.35 12.25
CA ALA A 57 14.50 -0.47 11.94
C ALA A 57 15.62 0.33 11.27
N MET A 58 15.27 1.25 10.36
CA MET A 58 16.22 2.18 9.75
C MET A 58 16.84 3.11 10.81
N LYS A 59 16.02 3.72 11.69
CA LYS A 59 16.52 4.57 12.79
C LYS A 59 17.46 3.82 13.74
N SER A 60 17.16 2.56 14.04
CA SER A 60 17.98 1.70 14.90
C SER A 60 19.18 1.07 14.18
N LYS A 61 19.39 1.37 12.89
CA LYS A 61 20.44 0.77 12.03
C LYS A 61 20.38 -0.75 11.94
N GLU A 62 19.20 -1.34 12.14
CA GLU A 62 18.94 -2.78 11.93
C GLU A 62 18.71 -3.12 10.45
N CYS A 63 18.43 -2.10 9.64
CA CYS A 63 18.22 -2.22 8.20
C CYS A 63 18.93 -1.06 7.48
N ASN A 64 19.57 -1.36 6.35
CA ASN A 64 20.25 -0.33 5.54
C ASN A 64 19.24 0.67 4.98
N HIS A 65 19.65 1.93 4.89
CA HIS A 65 18.77 3.00 4.39
C HIS A 65 18.33 2.74 2.95
N SER A 66 19.19 2.15 2.10
CA SER A 66 18.83 1.80 0.72
C SER A 66 17.70 0.76 0.62
N GLU A 67 17.74 -0.29 1.45
CA GLU A 67 16.66 -1.28 1.50
C GLU A 67 15.38 -0.66 2.04
N GLY A 68 15.53 0.14 3.10
CA GLY A 68 14.44 0.87 3.74
C GLY A 68 13.66 1.74 2.75
N VAL A 69 14.33 2.63 2.01
CA VAL A 69 13.65 3.54 1.05
C VAL A 69 12.96 2.80 -0.09
N ILE A 70 13.53 1.69 -0.57
CA ILE A 70 12.88 0.84 -1.59
C ILE A 70 11.57 0.26 -1.03
N ARG A 71 11.62 -0.33 0.17
CA ARG A 71 10.44 -0.94 0.80
C ARG A 71 9.38 0.10 1.14
N LEU A 72 9.78 1.24 1.70
CA LEU A 72 8.89 2.35 2.03
C LEU A 72 8.17 2.87 0.78
N THR A 73 8.86 3.04 -0.34
CA THR A 73 8.25 3.47 -1.61
C THR A 73 7.07 2.57 -2.01
N MET A 74 7.26 1.25 -1.94
CA MET A 74 6.22 0.28 -2.30
C MET A 74 5.05 0.28 -1.31
N LEU A 75 5.30 0.50 -0.02
CA LEU A 75 4.26 0.51 1.02
C LEU A 75 3.45 1.82 1.04
N LEU A 76 4.01 2.92 0.55
CA LEU A 76 3.33 4.22 0.43
C LEU A 76 2.37 4.27 -0.77
N MET A 77 2.69 3.55 -1.86
CA MET A 77 1.92 3.57 -3.11
C MET A 77 0.43 3.24 -2.95
N PRO A 78 -0.01 2.25 -2.15
CA PRO A 78 -1.43 1.98 -1.90
C PRO A 78 -2.21 3.17 -1.32
N PHE A 79 -1.54 4.07 -0.60
CA PHE A 79 -2.15 5.29 -0.05
C PHE A 79 -2.12 6.48 -1.02
N GLY A 80 -1.66 6.28 -2.27
CA GLY A 80 -1.40 7.37 -3.20
C GLY A 80 -0.28 8.31 -2.75
N LYS A 81 0.61 7.81 -1.88
CA LYS A 81 1.76 8.56 -1.34
C LYS A 81 3.06 8.03 -1.95
N ASN A 82 4.11 8.84 -1.86
CA ASN A 82 5.46 8.50 -2.30
C ASN A 82 6.47 9.21 -1.39
N LEU A 83 7.76 9.09 -1.71
CA LEU A 83 8.84 9.69 -0.93
C LEU A 83 9.11 11.17 -1.26
N GLN A 84 8.37 11.82 -2.16
CA GLN A 84 8.61 13.22 -2.53
C GLN A 84 8.65 14.20 -1.34
N PRO A 85 7.84 14.03 -0.27
CA PRO A 85 7.95 14.87 0.93
C PRO A 85 9.24 14.69 1.75
N TYR A 86 10.04 13.68 1.42
CA TYR A 86 11.25 13.26 2.11
C TYR A 86 12.43 13.27 1.11
N PRO A 87 12.98 14.44 0.80
CA PRO A 87 13.92 14.63 -0.32
C PRO A 87 15.18 13.76 -0.26
N SER A 88 15.76 13.50 0.91
CA SER A 88 16.96 12.67 1.06
C SER A 88 16.64 11.19 0.87
N MET A 89 15.53 10.70 1.41
CA MET A 89 15.01 9.36 1.11
C MET A 89 14.67 9.20 -0.39
N MET A 90 14.06 10.21 -1.02
CA MET A 90 13.74 10.20 -2.45
C MET A 90 15.02 10.16 -3.31
N GLN A 91 16.01 10.98 -2.99
CA GLN A 91 17.30 10.98 -3.70
C GLN A 91 18.03 9.65 -3.56
N LEU A 92 18.06 9.06 -2.35
CA LEU A 92 18.64 7.75 -2.15
C LEU A 92 17.90 6.70 -2.99
N TYR A 93 16.56 6.72 -3.00
CA TYR A 93 15.74 5.82 -3.82
C TYR A 93 16.07 5.94 -5.31
N GLU A 94 16.13 7.16 -5.86
CA GLU A 94 16.50 7.38 -7.28
C GLU A 94 17.88 6.80 -7.62
N ILE A 95 18.83 6.85 -6.69
CA ILE A 95 20.17 6.28 -6.90
C ILE A 95 20.15 4.75 -6.92
N VAL A 96 19.36 4.12 -6.04
CA VAL A 96 19.41 2.67 -5.81
C VAL A 96 18.36 1.87 -6.57
N ARG A 97 17.25 2.47 -7.02
CA ARG A 97 16.09 1.75 -7.59
C ARG A 97 16.43 0.91 -8.81
N ASP A 98 17.36 1.38 -9.65
CA ASP A 98 17.73 0.76 -10.92
C ASP A 98 18.97 -0.14 -10.78
N MET A 99 19.49 -0.29 -9.56
CA MET A 99 20.65 -1.17 -9.33
C MET A 99 20.23 -2.64 -9.50
N PRO A 100 21.03 -3.45 -10.22
CA PRO A 100 20.73 -4.86 -10.45
C PRO A 100 20.73 -5.65 -9.13
N THR A 101 19.69 -6.45 -8.95
CA THR A 101 19.48 -7.33 -7.79
C THR A 101 19.54 -8.80 -8.21
N HIS A 102 19.60 -9.70 -7.22
CA HIS A 102 19.54 -11.16 -7.40
C HIS A 102 20.44 -11.69 -8.54
N GLU A 103 19.87 -12.39 -9.52
CA GLU A 103 20.62 -13.02 -10.61
C GLU A 103 21.31 -12.00 -11.52
N ALA A 104 20.69 -10.85 -11.79
CA ALA A 104 21.31 -9.78 -12.58
C ALA A 104 22.61 -9.29 -11.92
N ARG A 105 22.65 -9.20 -10.59
CA ARG A 105 23.86 -8.82 -9.85
C ARG A 105 24.98 -9.87 -9.96
N LYS A 106 24.64 -11.16 -10.07
CA LYS A 106 25.63 -12.24 -10.21
C LYS A 106 26.33 -12.20 -11.57
N THR A 107 25.61 -11.78 -12.62
CA THR A 107 26.15 -11.65 -13.97
C THR A 107 27.12 -10.47 -14.14
N LEU A 108 27.14 -9.53 -13.19
CA LEU A 108 28.07 -8.40 -13.23
C LEU A 108 29.51 -8.84 -13.00
N GLU A 109 30.42 -8.22 -13.75
CA GLU A 109 31.85 -8.26 -13.47
C GLU A 109 32.16 -7.74 -12.06
N LYS A 110 33.17 -8.32 -11.40
CA LYS A 110 33.57 -7.98 -10.03
C LYS A 110 33.82 -6.48 -9.84
N LYS A 111 34.45 -5.84 -10.84
CA LYS A 111 34.76 -4.40 -10.81
C LYS A 111 33.50 -3.54 -10.82
N GLU A 112 32.52 -3.91 -11.65
CA GLU A 112 31.26 -3.17 -11.75
C GLU A 112 30.41 -3.35 -10.49
N ARG A 113 30.36 -4.58 -9.95
CA ARG A 113 29.69 -4.84 -8.67
C ARG A 113 30.27 -3.97 -7.54
N LEU A 114 31.59 -3.92 -7.42
CA LEU A 114 32.28 -3.08 -6.44
C LEU A 114 31.95 -1.59 -6.65
N ARG A 115 31.94 -1.11 -7.90
CA ARG A 115 31.59 0.28 -8.22
C ARG A 115 30.18 0.64 -7.74
N LEU A 116 29.21 -0.26 -7.94
CA LEU A 116 27.83 -0.06 -7.51
C LEU A 116 27.70 -0.09 -5.97
N ASP A 117 28.42 -1.00 -5.31
CA ASP A 117 28.42 -1.09 -3.85
C ASP A 117 28.99 0.17 -3.21
N LEU A 118 30.13 0.67 -3.72
CA LEU A 118 30.70 1.94 -3.27
C LEU A 118 29.77 3.13 -3.53
N LYS A 119 29.10 3.16 -4.69
CA LYS A 119 28.12 4.22 -4.99
C LYS A 119 26.95 4.19 -4.00
N ARG A 120 26.46 2.99 -3.67
CA ARG A 120 25.37 2.82 -2.69
C ARG A 120 25.81 3.24 -1.30
N GLU A 121 26.94 2.73 -0.81
CA GLU A 121 27.48 3.04 0.53
C GLU A 121 27.76 4.55 0.67
N SER A 122 28.36 5.16 -0.35
CA SER A 122 28.61 6.61 -0.36
C SER A 122 27.32 7.42 -0.32
N ALA A 123 26.29 7.01 -1.07
CA ALA A 123 24.99 7.67 -1.05
C ALA A 123 24.28 7.50 0.31
N GLU A 124 24.31 6.29 0.88
CA GLU A 124 23.76 6.04 2.22
C GLU A 124 24.42 6.92 3.27
N ALA A 125 25.76 6.96 3.30
CA ALA A 125 26.50 7.80 4.24
C ALA A 125 26.24 9.30 4.02
N LYS A 126 26.09 9.74 2.77
CA LYS A 126 25.81 11.14 2.43
C LYS A 126 24.46 11.61 3.00
N PHE A 127 23.44 10.78 2.91
CA PHE A 127 22.06 11.16 3.27
C PHE A 127 21.64 10.68 4.65
N GLU A 128 22.49 9.95 5.38
CA GLU A 128 22.12 9.28 6.64
C GLU A 128 21.48 10.24 7.66
N GLN A 129 22.11 11.38 7.92
CA GLN A 129 21.62 12.33 8.94
C GLN A 129 20.23 12.89 8.57
N ASP A 130 20.08 13.38 7.35
CA ASP A 130 18.81 13.91 6.86
C ASP A 130 17.71 12.84 6.84
N ILE A 131 18.05 11.61 6.45
CA ILE A 131 17.09 10.49 6.45
C ILE A 131 16.59 10.20 7.87
N LEU A 132 17.44 10.28 8.89
CA LEU A 132 16.99 10.07 10.28
C LEU A 132 15.95 11.11 10.73
N GLU A 133 16.08 12.36 10.26
CA GLU A 133 15.10 13.42 10.50
C GLU A 133 13.81 13.17 9.71
N GLU A 134 13.93 12.83 8.42
CA GLU A 134 12.79 12.53 7.57
C GLU A 134 12.02 11.29 8.02
N LEU A 135 12.71 10.29 8.60
CA LEU A 135 12.07 9.12 9.21
C LEU A 135 11.20 9.49 10.41
N GLN A 136 11.62 10.50 11.19
CA GLN A 136 10.77 11.02 12.25
C GLN A 136 9.52 11.69 11.69
N GLN A 137 9.68 12.52 10.65
CA GLN A 137 8.56 13.15 9.96
C GLN A 137 7.60 12.10 9.36
N LEU A 138 8.13 11.06 8.72
CA LEU A 138 7.35 9.96 8.15
C LEU A 138 6.51 9.24 9.22
N LEU A 139 7.10 8.95 10.40
CA LEU A 139 6.37 8.32 11.50
C LEU A 139 5.19 9.17 11.99
N ASP A 140 5.34 10.49 12.01
CA ASP A 140 4.27 11.41 12.40
C ASP A 140 3.21 11.58 11.30
N ASP A 141 3.60 11.50 10.03
CA ASP A 141 2.69 11.55 8.89
C ASP A 141 1.85 10.27 8.75
N VAL A 142 2.44 9.09 8.97
CA VAL A 142 1.76 7.78 8.88
C VAL A 142 0.59 7.68 9.85
N ARG A 143 0.70 8.29 11.03
CA ARG A 143 -0.42 8.40 12.00
C ARG A 143 -1.62 9.14 11.44
N LYS A 144 -1.41 10.08 10.51
CA LYS A 144 -2.45 10.89 9.87
C LYS A 144 -3.01 10.23 8.61
N PHE A 145 -2.46 9.11 8.16
CA PHE A 145 -2.96 8.44 6.96
C PHE A 145 -4.40 7.96 7.17
N GLY A 146 -5.23 8.10 6.14
CA GLY A 146 -6.61 7.62 6.15
C GLY A 146 -6.72 6.10 5.98
N VAL A 147 -7.93 5.64 5.68
CA VAL A 147 -8.20 4.28 5.18
C VAL A 147 -7.99 4.26 3.66
N LEU A 148 -7.57 3.11 3.12
CA LEU A 148 -7.43 2.82 1.68
C LEU A 148 -8.76 2.83 0.92
#